data_AF-A0A3N7HIR3-F1
#
_entry.id   AF-A0A3N7HIR3-F1
#
_cell.length_a   1.000
_cell.length_b   1.000
_cell.length_c   1.000
_cell.angle_alpha   90.00
_cell.angle_beta   90.00
_cell.angle_gamma   90.00
#
_symmetry.space_group_name_H-M   'P 1'
#
loop_
_entity.id
_entity.type
_entity.pdbx_description
1 polymer ?
#
loop_
_entity_poly.entity_id
_entity_poly.type
_entity_poly.pdbx_seq_one_letter_code
_entity_poly.pdbx_strand_id
1 'polypeptide(L)'
;MHQVIRLHSAAPAKPGAGQPCNGCGLCCATQPCPVGMLISGKREGRCDALQWRDDGGLYRCGLIESPAQFLPWLLRWTAPMVRRWARRLIAAGQGCDCSYEVA
;
A
#
# COMPACT_ATOMS: atom_id res chain seq x y z
N MET A 1 9.63 20.62 -4.59
CA MET A 1 10.26 19.79 -3.54
C MET A 1 10.70 18.49 -4.19
N HIS A 2 11.95 18.09 -4.02
CA HIS A 2 12.47 16.82 -4.54
C HIS A 2 12.52 15.81 -3.39
N GLN A 3 11.87 14.65 -3.58
CA GLN A 3 11.88 13.55 -2.62
C GLN A 3 12.46 12.32 -3.29
N VAL A 4 13.46 11.71 -2.68
CA VAL A 4 14.06 10.47 -3.17
C VAL A 4 13.37 9.28 -2.51
N ILE A 5 12.70 8.45 -3.32
CA ILE A 5 12.03 7.24 -2.85
C ILE A 5 12.80 6.04 -3.39
N ARG A 6 13.25 5.17 -2.47
CA ARG A 6 13.93 3.92 -2.84
C ARG A 6 12.90 2.80 -2.92
N LEU A 7 12.68 2.32 -4.13
CA LEU A 7 11.92 1.09 -4.41
C LEU A 7 12.89 -0.05 -4.74
N HIS A 8 12.42 -1.27 -4.57
CA HIS A 8 13.17 -2.45 -4.97
C HIS A 8 13.31 -2.47 -6.50
N SER A 9 14.50 -2.83 -7.00
CA SER A 9 14.79 -2.79 -8.44
C SER A 9 13.90 -3.72 -9.27
N ALA A 10 13.49 -4.85 -8.67
CA ALA A 10 12.59 -5.80 -9.30
C ALA A 10 11.10 -5.38 -9.26
N ALA A 11 10.76 -4.24 -8.63
CA ALA A 11 9.36 -3.79 -8.57
C ALA A 11 8.82 -3.51 -9.98
N PRO A 12 7.55 -3.83 -10.26
CA PRO A 12 6.98 -3.53 -11.56
C PRO A 12 6.93 -2.02 -11.77
N ALA A 13 7.10 -1.61 -13.02
CA ALA A 13 6.95 -0.21 -13.40
C ALA A 13 5.58 0.32 -12.97
N LYS A 14 5.53 1.62 -12.66
CA LYS A 14 4.27 2.29 -12.33
C LYS A 14 3.25 2.05 -13.46
N PRO A 15 2.03 1.60 -13.14
CA PRO A 15 1.01 1.39 -14.16
C PRO A 15 0.57 2.74 -14.74
N GLY A 16 0.05 2.73 -15.96
CA GLY A 16 -0.52 3.92 -16.59
C GLY A 16 -1.66 4.51 -15.75
N ALA A 17 -1.94 5.81 -15.92
CA ALA A 17 -3.06 6.46 -15.24
C ALA A 17 -4.37 5.70 -15.52
N GLY A 18 -5.17 5.47 -14.48
CA GLY A 18 -6.42 4.71 -14.56
C GLY A 18 -6.28 3.19 -14.64
N GLN A 19 -5.07 2.64 -14.81
CA GLN A 19 -4.85 1.19 -14.77
C GLN A 19 -4.89 0.65 -13.34
N PRO A 20 -5.26 -0.62 -13.12
CA PRO A 20 -5.32 -1.21 -11.79
C PRO A 20 -3.94 -1.21 -11.12
N CYS A 21 -3.95 -1.10 -9.78
CA CYS A 21 -2.73 -1.19 -8.99
C CYS A 21 -2.05 -2.56 -9.20
N ASN A 22 -0.83 -2.54 -9.74
CA ASN A 22 -0.01 -3.71 -10.00
C ASN A 22 0.96 -4.06 -8.86
N GLY A 23 0.99 -3.26 -7.79
CA GLY A 23 1.94 -3.43 -6.69
C GLY A 23 3.32 -2.81 -6.94
N CYS A 24 3.44 -1.75 -7.75
CA CYS A 24 4.70 -1.00 -7.90
C CYS A 24 5.22 -0.37 -6.59
N GLY A 25 4.35 -0.14 -5.60
CA GLY A 25 4.72 0.38 -4.29
C GLY A 25 5.02 1.88 -4.23
N LEU A 26 5.05 2.58 -5.36
CA LEU A 26 5.39 4.01 -5.44
C LEU A 26 4.50 4.88 -4.54
N CYS A 27 3.18 4.84 -4.72
CA CYS A 27 2.25 5.66 -3.94
C CYS A 27 2.36 5.37 -2.43
N CYS A 28 2.44 4.09 -2.04
CA CYS A 28 2.56 3.66 -0.65
C CYS A 28 3.92 4.00 -0.03
N ALA A 29 4.97 4.15 -0.83
CA ALA A 29 6.29 4.56 -0.37
C ALA A 29 6.39 6.09 -0.23
N THR A 30 5.62 6.85 -1.01
CA THR A 30 5.52 8.31 -0.87
C THR A 30 4.70 8.71 0.34
N GLN A 31 3.49 8.15 0.47
CA GLN A 31 2.55 8.49 1.53
C GLN A 31 1.66 7.30 1.91
N PRO A 32 1.27 7.19 3.18
CA PRO A 32 0.27 6.21 3.60
C PRO A 32 -1.11 6.59 3.07
N CYS A 33 -1.88 5.60 2.61
CA CYS A 33 -3.30 5.79 2.31
C CYS A 33 -4.11 6.12 3.59
N PRO A 34 -5.34 6.67 3.50
CA PRO A 34 -6.13 7.03 4.69
C PRO A 34 -6.28 5.90 5.70
N VAL A 35 -6.40 4.65 5.23
CA VAL A 35 -6.45 3.46 6.10
C VAL A 35 -5.08 3.18 6.74
N GLY A 36 -4.00 3.32 5.98
CA GLY A 36 -2.63 3.22 6.50
C GLY A 36 -2.34 4.28 7.55
N MET A 37 -2.86 5.51 7.39
CA MET A 37 -2.77 6.57 8.39
C MET A 37 -3.49 6.19 9.68
N LEU A 38 -4.68 5.60 9.60
CA LEU A 38 -5.45 5.16 10.77
C LEU A 38 -4.74 4.03 11.53
N ILE A 39 -4.09 3.11 10.82
CA ILE A 39 -3.43 1.94 11.42
C ILE A 39 -2.03 2.28 11.95
N SER A 40 -1.24 3.06 11.22
CA SER A 40 0.14 3.41 11.59
C SER A 40 0.27 4.72 12.37
N GLY A 41 -0.75 5.58 12.35
CA GLY A 41 -0.69 6.95 12.88
C GLY A 41 0.16 7.92 12.04
N LYS A 42 0.82 7.44 10.98
CA LYS A 42 1.68 8.27 10.11
C LYS A 42 0.85 8.95 9.04
N ARG A 43 1.11 10.23 8.78
CA ARG A 43 0.46 11.00 7.71
C ARG A 43 1.34 11.18 6.47
N GLU A 44 2.66 11.01 6.62
CA GLU A 44 3.64 11.23 5.58
C GLU A 44 4.69 10.11 5.57
N GLY A 45 5.34 9.92 4.41
CA GLY A 45 6.40 8.93 4.22
C GLY A 45 5.91 7.53 3.86
N ARG A 46 6.80 6.54 3.98
CA ARG A 46 6.51 5.16 3.61
C ARG A 46 5.49 4.55 4.58
N CYS A 47 4.44 3.93 4.02
CA CYS A 47 3.44 3.18 4.76
C CYS A 47 4.06 1.97 5.49
N ASP A 48 3.76 1.81 6.78
CA ASP A 48 4.24 0.68 7.59
C ASP A 48 3.65 -0.67 7.15
N ALA A 49 2.48 -0.65 6.51
CA ALA A 49 1.88 -1.84 5.93
C ALA A 49 2.45 -2.21 4.56
N LEU A 50 3.40 -1.45 3.98
CA LEU A 50 3.99 -1.77 2.69
C LEU A 50 5.00 -2.93 2.84
N GLN A 51 4.69 -4.08 2.25
CA GLN A 51 5.52 -5.28 2.31
C GLN A 51 6.03 -5.65 0.92
N TRP A 52 7.32 -5.95 0.83
CA TRP A 52 7.91 -6.51 -0.39
C TRP A 52 7.61 -8.01 -0.44
N ARG A 53 7.27 -8.52 -1.64
CA ARG A 53 7.08 -9.94 -1.90
C ARG A 53 8.06 -10.38 -2.98
N ASP A 54 9.03 -11.19 -2.58
CA ASP A 54 10.03 -11.75 -3.48
C ASP A 54 9.39 -12.68 -4.52
N ASP A 55 8.39 -13.48 -4.13
CA ASP A 55 7.73 -14.48 -4.98
C ASP A 55 7.03 -13.90 -6.23
N GLY A 56 6.82 -12.58 -6.29
CA GLY A 56 6.25 -11.91 -7.46
C GLY A 56 6.93 -10.60 -7.83
N GLY A 57 8.06 -10.28 -7.19
CA GLY A 57 8.77 -9.02 -7.38
C GLY A 57 7.88 -7.79 -7.20
N LEU A 58 6.94 -7.82 -6.26
CA LEU A 58 5.93 -6.77 -6.13
C LEU A 58 5.68 -6.38 -4.68
N TYR A 59 5.14 -5.18 -4.49
CA TYR A 59 4.70 -4.73 -3.19
C TYR A 59 3.25 -5.11 -2.92
N ARG A 60 3.00 -5.56 -1.70
CA ARG A 60 1.66 -5.86 -1.19
C ARG A 60 1.38 -5.06 0.06
N CYS A 61 0.10 -4.78 0.26
CA CYS A 61 -0.37 -4.18 1.50
C CYS A 61 -0.54 -5.28 2.53
N GLY A 62 0.30 -5.28 3.56
CA GLY A 62 0.23 -6.21 4.67
C GLY A 62 -1.08 -6.13 5.46
N LEU A 63 -1.80 -5.00 5.39
CA LEU A 63 -3.15 -4.91 5.95
C LEU A 63 -4.17 -5.75 5.16
N ILE A 64 -3.92 -5.99 3.87
CA ILE A 64 -4.77 -6.85 3.04
C ILE A 64 -4.37 -8.32 3.18
N GLU A 65 -3.08 -8.61 3.25
CA GLU A 65 -2.57 -9.99 3.33
C GLU A 65 -2.64 -10.57 4.74
N SER A 66 -2.29 -9.78 5.76
CA SER A 66 -2.26 -10.23 7.14
C SER A 66 -2.71 -9.11 8.08
N PRO A 67 -4.00 -8.70 7.99
CA PRO A 67 -4.57 -7.65 8.85
C PRO A 67 -4.35 -7.89 10.35
N ALA A 68 -4.37 -9.15 10.79
CA ALA A 68 -4.23 -9.51 12.21
C ALA A 68 -2.89 -9.06 12.85
N GLN A 69 -1.84 -8.83 12.05
CA GLN A 69 -0.55 -8.35 12.55
C GLN A 69 -0.57 -6.85 12.87
N PHE A 70 -1.51 -6.10 12.28
CA PHE A 70 -1.67 -4.66 12.44
C PHE A 70 -2.82 -4.29 13.36
N LEU A 71 -3.60 -5.27 13.84
CA LEU A 71 -4.71 -5.05 14.75
C LEU A 71 -4.35 -5.48 16.19
N PRO A 72 -4.86 -4.77 17.20
CA PRO A 72 -4.81 -5.22 18.59
C PRO A 72 -5.39 -6.63 18.73
N TRP A 73 -4.87 -7.41 19.69
CA TRP A 73 -5.31 -8.80 19.89
C TRP A 73 -6.83 -8.92 20.08
N LEU A 74 -7.46 -7.97 20.79
CA LEU A 74 -8.91 -7.92 21.00
C LEU A 74 -9.70 -7.75 19.70
N LEU A 75 -9.12 -7.10 18.70
CA LEU A 75 -9.78 -6.75 17.44
C LEU A 75 -9.40 -7.70 16.31
N ARG A 76 -8.55 -8.71 16.53
CA ARG A 76 -8.15 -9.68 15.48
C ARG A 76 -9.35 -10.38 14.84
N TRP A 77 -10.45 -10.57 15.57
CA TRP A 77 -11.69 -11.13 15.04
C TRP A 77 -12.34 -10.30 13.91
N THR A 78 -12.05 -9.00 13.81
CA THR A 78 -12.60 -8.11 12.77
C THR A 78 -11.65 -7.98 11.58
N ALA A 79 -10.50 -8.65 11.61
CA ALA A 79 -9.54 -8.74 10.51
C ALA A 79 -10.15 -8.95 9.11
N PRO A 80 -11.10 -9.89 8.88
CA PRO A 80 -11.71 -10.06 7.56
C PRO A 80 -12.54 -8.84 7.15
N MET A 81 -13.22 -8.19 8.10
CA MET A 81 -13.99 -6.98 7.86
C MET A 81 -13.05 -5.83 7.52
N VAL A 82 -12.00 -5.60 8.32
CA VAL A 82 -10.99 -4.57 8.04
C VAL A 82 -10.33 -4.79 6.68
N ARG A 83 -10.00 -6.03 6.29
CA ARG A 83 -9.48 -6.34 4.96
C ARG A 83 -10.44 -5.94 3.84
N ARG A 84 -11.75 -6.17 4.01
CA ARG A 84 -12.77 -5.81 3.00
C ARG A 84 -12.93 -4.29 2.91
N TRP A 85 -12.96 -3.61 4.04
CA TRP A 85 -13.01 -2.15 4.11
C TRP A 85 -11.74 -1.51 3.55
N ALA A 86 -10.57 -1.99 3.93
CA ALA A 86 -9.28 -1.54 3.40
C ALA A 86 -9.22 -1.68 1.88
N ARG A 87 -9.63 -2.83 1.31
CA ARG A 87 -9.69 -3.00 -0.15
C ARG A 87 -10.62 -1.98 -0.84
N ARG A 88 -11.78 -1.69 -0.24
CA ARG A 88 -12.73 -0.71 -0.78
C ARG A 88 -12.20 0.73 -0.67
N LEU A 89 -11.66 1.10 0.49
CA LEU A 89 -11.22 2.46 0.79
C LEU A 89 -9.91 2.83 0.09
N ILE A 90 -8.98 1.89 -0.06
CA ILE A 90 -7.69 2.13 -0.72
C ILE A 90 -7.87 2.14 -2.25
N ALA A 91 -9.03 1.72 -2.76
CA ALA A 91 -9.29 1.54 -4.19
C ALA A 91 -8.19 0.72 -4.89
N ALA A 92 -7.51 -0.17 -4.15
CA ALA A 92 -6.41 -0.96 -4.66
C ALA A 92 -6.93 -1.87 -5.78
N GLY A 93 -6.60 -1.51 -7.03
CA GLY A 93 -7.06 -2.19 -8.22
C GLY A 93 -8.19 -1.50 -9.00
N GLN A 94 -8.67 -0.32 -8.57
CA GLN A 94 -9.71 0.43 -9.31
C GLN A 94 -9.14 1.48 -10.27
N GLY A 95 -7.95 2.01 -10.00
CA GLY A 95 -7.24 2.91 -10.91
C GLY A 95 -6.06 3.62 -10.25
N CYS A 96 -4.97 3.80 -10.97
CA CYS A 96 -3.82 4.60 -10.53
C CYS A 96 -4.12 6.09 -10.74
N ASP A 97 -4.30 6.83 -9.65
CA ASP A 97 -4.43 8.30 -9.58
C ASP A 97 -3.10 9.00 -9.28
N CYS A 98 -2.04 8.23 -9.05
CA CYS A 98 -0.75 8.72 -8.65
C CYS A 98 -0.11 9.56 -9.77
N SER A 99 0.23 10.83 -9.50
CA SER A 99 0.86 11.75 -10.45
C SER A 99 2.39 11.69 -10.49
N TYR A 100 3.03 10.94 -9.59
CA TYR A 100 4.49 10.85 -9.53
C TYR A 100 5.05 10.10 -10.75
N GLU A 101 6.03 10.67 -11.41
CA GLU A 101 6.76 10.03 -12.52
C GLU A 101 8.11 9.53 -12.00
N VAL A 102 8.51 8.32 -12.45
CA VAL A 102 9.83 7.78 -12.17
C VAL A 102 10.72 8.25 -13.31
N ALA A 103 11.67 9.13 -12.99
CA ALA A 103 12.67 9.63 -13.93
C ALA A 103 13.88 8.70 -14.01
#